data_AF-A0A7J0BUT0-F1
#
_entry.id   AF-A0A7J0BUT0-F1
#
_cell.length_a   1.000
_cell.length_b   1.000
_cell.length_c   1.000
_cell.angle_alpha   90.00
_cell.angle_beta   90.00
_cell.angle_gamma   90.00
#
_symmetry.space_group_name_H-M   'P 1'
#
loop_
_entity.id
_entity.type
_entity.pdbx_description
1 polymer ?
#
loop_
_entity_poly.entity_id
_entity_poly.type
_entity_poly.pdbx_seq_one_letter_code
_entity_poly.pdbx_strand_id
1 'polypeptide(L)'
;MFEISRRNAPVWPAVFIALAGLAFSLTNALGKADALCVTSGCDLFNEAMTYKGYSLWWAGVAFFSIVLLPCLLGRRSIALAIAGFGLLADTLLLLFMAFTVPCLPCLGVAVFMALLFTVLHRAQYSRNRTMSILMLAWLIALCPNLFATTSELMGTWKIHGPERADIRVFFSPSCPVCVMAVEALAKDPAAAIAFYPVAEKESDRASLAAMEESLAKGTSFLVAFRRGTRDPDALTSPAGWPDLFMRWKIFRNKAHLHAMGVDTIPAILTNGVSGNLLNALTAPSPVPAAIPKPAERPATDAPGAEQLLPGLDAFSGCGQSAPEPCDEPEARP
;
A
#
# COMPACT_ATOMS: atom_id res chain seq x y z
N MET A 1 32.09 22.48 50.85
CA MET A 1 32.95 22.58 49.65
C MET A 1 32.86 21.28 48.85
N PHE A 2 31.73 21.02 48.19
CA PHE A 2 31.57 19.95 47.19
C PHE A 2 30.42 20.34 46.24
N GLU A 3 30.53 21.54 45.64
CA GLU A 3 29.78 21.89 44.43
C GLU A 3 30.55 21.32 43.22
N ILE A 4 30.55 20.00 43.10
CA ILE A 4 30.97 19.36 41.85
C ILE A 4 29.88 19.62 40.81
N SER A 5 30.10 20.68 40.04
CA SER A 5 29.85 20.78 38.60
C SER A 5 28.73 19.91 38.00
N ARG A 6 27.47 20.09 38.46
CA ARG A 6 26.28 19.58 37.71
C ARG A 6 26.14 20.24 36.33
N ARG A 7 26.90 21.28 36.02
CA ARG A 7 26.94 21.92 34.69
C ARG A 7 27.50 21.01 33.59
N ASN A 8 28.23 19.94 33.95
CA ASN A 8 28.97 19.10 32.99
C ASN A 8 28.44 17.66 32.86
N ALA A 9 27.22 17.33 33.32
CA ALA A 9 26.65 15.99 33.12
C ALA A 9 26.59 15.64 31.62
N PRO A 10 27.31 14.63 31.12
CA PRO A 10 27.60 14.49 29.71
C PRO A 10 26.37 14.58 28.78
N VAL A 11 26.44 15.47 27.78
CA VAL A 11 25.43 15.61 26.71
C VAL A 11 25.63 14.62 25.57
N TRP A 12 26.47 13.59 25.80
CA TRP A 12 26.71 12.48 24.87
C TRP A 12 25.43 11.91 24.25
N PRO A 13 24.33 11.62 24.99
CA PRO A 13 23.11 11.12 24.35
C PRO A 13 22.51 12.10 23.33
N ALA A 14 22.54 13.41 23.61
CA ALA A 14 22.06 14.43 22.67
C ALA A 14 22.95 14.50 21.42
N VAL A 15 24.26 14.35 21.58
CA VAL A 15 25.22 14.30 20.45
C VAL A 15 24.95 13.08 19.57
N PHE A 16 24.78 11.88 20.16
CA PHE A 16 24.48 10.67 19.39
C PHE A 16 23.15 10.78 18.63
N ILE A 17 22.10 11.31 19.27
CA ILE A 17 20.80 11.52 18.62
C ILE A 17 20.91 12.55 17.48
N ALA A 18 21.61 13.67 17.71
CA ALA A 18 21.81 14.69 16.68
C ALA A 18 22.61 14.15 15.49
N LEU A 19 23.65 13.35 15.72
CA LEU A 19 24.41 12.68 14.66
C LEU A 19 23.57 11.66 13.90
N ALA A 20 22.74 10.86 14.60
CA ALA A 20 21.84 9.91 13.96
C ALA A 20 20.79 10.61 13.10
N GLY A 21 20.16 11.68 13.61
CA GLY A 21 19.21 12.50 12.86
C GLY A 21 19.84 13.21 11.67
N LEU A 22 21.09 13.70 11.83
CA LEU A 22 21.86 14.30 10.74
C LEU A 22 22.17 13.28 9.64
N ALA A 23 22.67 12.10 10.02
CA ALA A 23 22.96 11.03 9.08
C ALA A 23 21.70 10.59 8.33
N PHE A 24 20.59 10.39 9.05
CA PHE A 24 19.30 10.04 8.46
C PHE A 24 18.80 11.11 7.48
N SER A 25 18.88 12.39 7.86
CA SER A 25 18.46 13.50 6.98
C SER A 25 19.35 13.60 5.74
N LEU A 26 20.65 13.36 5.90
CA LEU A 26 21.62 13.42 4.81
C LEU A 26 21.45 12.26 3.82
N THR A 27 21.20 11.04 4.30
CA THR A 27 20.95 9.88 3.42
C THR A 27 19.70 10.08 2.57
N ASN A 28 18.65 10.67 3.14
CA ASN A 28 17.43 11.01 2.41
C ASN A 28 17.66 12.19 1.45
N ALA A 29 18.41 13.22 1.85
CA ALA A 29 18.77 14.35 0.98
C ALA A 29 19.58 13.92 -0.26
N LEU A 30 20.40 12.88 -0.13
CA LEU A 30 21.21 12.32 -1.21
C LEU A 30 20.45 11.31 -2.09
N GLY A 31 19.16 11.07 -1.82
CA GLY A 31 18.34 10.13 -2.61
C GLY A 31 18.79 8.67 -2.49
N LYS A 32 19.45 8.29 -1.39
CA LYS A 32 19.95 6.91 -1.17
C LYS A 32 18.99 6.06 -0.30
N ALA A 33 17.77 6.55 -0.06
CA ALA A 33 16.85 6.02 0.94
C ALA A 33 15.56 5.41 0.33
N ASP A 34 15.62 4.94 -0.91
CA ASP A 34 14.45 4.39 -1.64
C ASP A 34 13.76 3.23 -0.89
N ALA A 35 14.52 2.47 -0.09
CA ALA A 35 13.99 1.37 0.71
C ALA A 35 13.07 1.79 1.88
N LEU A 36 13.10 3.06 2.29
CA LEU A 36 12.29 3.58 3.40
C LEU A 36 11.05 4.36 2.93
N CYS A 37 10.92 4.57 1.62
CA CYS A 37 9.78 5.24 1.01
C CYS A 37 8.71 4.25 0.54
N VAL A 38 8.11 3.56 1.51
CA VAL A 38 6.99 2.62 1.27
C VAL A 38 5.64 3.33 1.21
N THR A 39 5.57 4.58 1.70
CA THR A 39 4.34 5.39 1.76
C THR A 39 4.17 6.26 0.53
N SER A 40 2.93 6.40 0.05
CA SER A 40 2.57 7.28 -1.09
C SER A 40 2.96 8.75 -0.90
N GLY A 41 3.13 9.20 0.35
CA GLY A 41 3.57 10.56 0.66
C GLY A 41 5.02 10.87 0.31
N CYS A 42 5.89 9.87 0.13
CA CYS A 42 7.31 10.13 -0.16
C CYS A 42 7.53 10.86 -1.49
N ASP A 43 6.81 10.45 -2.53
CA ASP A 43 6.93 11.05 -3.86
C ASP A 43 6.45 12.51 -3.85
N LEU A 44 5.38 12.79 -3.08
CA LEU A 44 4.84 14.15 -2.92
C LEU A 44 5.85 15.09 -2.24
N PHE A 45 6.55 14.64 -1.19
CA PHE A 45 7.52 15.48 -0.48
C PHE A 45 8.86 15.62 -1.20
N ASN A 46 9.24 14.65 -2.02
CA ASN A 46 10.44 14.74 -2.85
C ASN A 46 10.23 15.64 -4.08
N GLU A 47 9.05 15.61 -4.71
CA GLU A 47 8.81 16.36 -5.94
C GLU A 47 8.09 17.70 -5.70
N ALA A 48 7.04 17.74 -4.87
CA ALA A 48 6.16 18.92 -4.75
C ALA A 48 6.63 19.98 -3.75
N MET A 49 7.45 19.62 -2.75
CA MET A 49 7.97 20.54 -1.73
C MET A 49 9.36 21.12 -2.08
N THR A 50 9.72 21.12 -3.36
CA THR A 50 10.96 21.74 -3.86
C THR A 50 10.72 23.22 -4.15
N TYR A 51 10.63 24.05 -3.11
CA TYR A 51 10.59 25.51 -3.30
C TYR A 51 12.02 26.03 -3.49
N LYS A 52 12.37 26.47 -4.72
CA LYS A 52 13.70 26.98 -5.12
C LYS A 52 14.88 26.01 -4.99
N GLY A 53 14.67 24.69 -5.12
CA GLY A 53 15.77 23.70 -5.12
C GLY A 53 16.30 23.31 -3.74
N TYR A 54 15.71 23.83 -2.65
CA TYR A 54 15.98 23.36 -1.30
C TYR A 54 14.92 22.34 -0.89
N SER A 55 15.29 21.06 -0.85
CA SER A 55 14.42 20.01 -0.32
C SER A 55 14.26 20.14 1.20
N LEU A 56 13.12 19.70 1.73
CA LEU A 56 12.83 19.66 3.17
C LEU A 56 13.91 18.89 3.95
N TRP A 57 14.57 17.93 3.29
CA TRP A 57 15.70 17.16 3.83
C TRP A 57 16.90 18.03 4.22
N TRP A 58 17.21 19.06 3.43
CA TRP A 58 18.29 20.00 3.76
C TRP A 58 17.97 20.84 5.00
N ALA A 59 16.69 21.11 5.27
CA ALA A 59 16.27 21.75 6.51
C ALA A 59 16.54 20.86 7.72
N GLY A 60 16.31 19.54 7.62
CA GLY A 60 16.68 18.56 8.64
C GLY A 60 18.20 18.53 8.89
N VAL A 61 19.00 18.47 7.82
CA VAL A 61 20.49 18.53 7.90
C VAL A 61 20.96 19.81 8.59
N ALA A 62 20.40 20.96 8.20
CA ALA A 62 20.73 22.24 8.82
C ALA A 62 20.37 22.27 10.31
N PHE A 63 19.16 21.82 10.66
CA PHE A 63 18.69 21.78 12.05
C PHE A 63 19.61 20.93 12.95
N PHE A 64 19.87 19.66 12.57
CA PHE A 64 20.71 18.79 13.39
C PHE A 64 22.14 19.30 13.48
N SER A 65 22.69 19.92 12.43
CA SER A 65 24.01 20.55 12.44
C SER A 65 24.06 21.75 13.40
N ILE A 66 23.04 22.61 13.36
CA ILE A 66 22.94 23.80 14.21
C ILE A 66 22.76 23.42 15.69
N VAL A 67 22.06 22.33 16.01
CA VAL A 67 21.93 21.84 17.39
C VAL A 67 23.20 21.09 17.85
N LEU A 68 23.87 20.38 16.95
CA LEU A 68 25.10 19.63 17.28
C LEU A 68 26.22 20.55 17.77
N LEU A 69 26.42 21.72 17.15
CA LEU A 69 27.44 22.69 17.54
C LEU A 69 27.36 23.13 19.03
N PRO A 70 26.23 23.66 19.54
CA PRO A 70 26.11 24.02 20.96
C PRO A 70 26.14 22.80 21.88
N CYS A 71 25.75 21.61 21.42
CA CYS A 71 25.96 20.37 22.18
C CYS A 71 27.46 20.07 22.38
N LEU A 72 28.29 20.20 21.34
CA LEU A 72 29.74 20.02 21.42
C LEU A 72 30.41 21.10 22.29
N LEU A 73 29.92 22.34 22.21
CA LEU A 73 30.41 23.47 23.03
C LEU A 73 29.90 23.44 24.48
N GLY A 74 29.09 22.45 24.88
CA GLY A 74 28.49 22.34 26.21
C GLY A 74 27.43 23.41 26.54
N ARG A 75 26.97 24.19 25.55
CA ARG A 75 26.01 25.30 25.71
C ARG A 75 24.56 24.80 25.65
N ARG A 76 24.14 24.10 26.70
CA ARG A 76 22.84 23.41 26.77
C ARG A 76 21.61 24.29 26.65
N SER A 77 21.62 25.49 27.24
CA SER A 77 20.47 26.40 27.17
C SER A 77 20.19 26.83 25.73
N ILE A 78 21.24 27.09 24.95
CA ILE A 78 21.14 27.42 23.53
C ILE A 78 20.66 26.20 22.74
N ALA A 79 21.25 25.03 22.98
CA ALA A 79 20.81 23.79 22.34
C ALA A 79 19.33 23.48 22.61
N LEU A 80 18.86 23.66 23.86
CA LEU A 80 17.46 23.47 24.24
C LEU A 80 16.54 24.50 23.58
N ALA A 81 16.95 25.77 23.50
CA ALA A 81 16.16 26.80 22.82
C ALA A 81 15.98 26.47 21.34
N ILE A 82 17.07 26.12 20.64
CA ILE A 82 17.03 25.71 19.23
C ILE A 82 16.18 24.44 19.06
N ALA A 83 16.35 23.43 19.93
CA ALA A 83 15.54 22.22 19.89
C ALA A 83 14.04 22.50 20.12
N GLY A 84 13.70 23.47 20.99
CA GLY A 84 12.33 23.90 21.20
C GLY A 84 11.72 24.59 19.97
N PHE A 85 12.48 25.46 19.31
CA PHE A 85 12.05 26.05 18.03
C PHE A 85 11.88 24.99 16.93
N GLY A 86 12.80 24.01 16.87
CA GLY A 86 12.69 22.87 15.96
C GLY A 86 11.44 22.05 16.20
N LEU A 87 11.15 21.71 17.46
CA LEU A 87 9.96 20.94 17.83
C LEU A 87 8.66 21.71 17.55
N LEU A 88 8.66 23.03 17.71
CA LEU A 88 7.54 23.87 17.33
C LEU A 88 7.31 23.85 15.82
N ALA A 89 8.37 24.02 15.02
CA ALA A 89 8.28 23.94 13.57
C ALA A 89 7.82 22.56 13.10
N ASP A 90 8.33 21.49 13.72
CA ASP A 90 7.93 20.11 13.44
C ASP A 90 6.47 19.84 13.84
N THR A 91 5.98 20.44 14.93
CA THR A 91 4.56 20.36 15.30
C THR A 91 3.67 20.97 14.21
N LEU A 92 4.06 22.12 13.64
CA LEU A 92 3.34 22.71 12.52
C LEU A 92 3.39 21.83 11.27
N LEU A 93 4.54 21.19 11.01
CA LEU A 93 4.69 20.24 9.91
C LEU A 93 3.81 18.99 10.10
N LEU A 94 3.73 18.43 11.31
CA LEU A 94 2.84 17.31 11.63
C LEU A 94 1.36 17.68 11.45
N LEU A 95 0.98 18.90 11.84
CA LEU A 95 -0.38 19.39 11.58
C LEU A 95 -0.65 19.51 10.08
N PHE A 96 0.31 20.00 9.29
CA PHE A 96 0.19 20.06 7.84
C PHE A 96 0.09 18.66 7.20
N MET A 97 0.91 17.70 7.65
CA MET A 97 0.85 16.31 7.18
C MET A 97 -0.48 15.63 7.52
N ALA A 98 -1.09 15.99 8.65
CA ALA A 98 -2.40 15.45 9.03
C ALA A 98 -3.53 15.86 8.06
N PHE A 99 -3.38 16.97 7.32
CA PHE A 99 -4.34 17.41 6.31
C PHE A 99 -4.00 16.98 4.88
N THR A 100 -2.77 16.50 4.64
CA THR A 100 -2.29 16.17 3.30
C THR A 100 -2.08 14.67 3.17
N VAL A 101 -0.85 14.20 3.30
CA VAL A 101 -0.47 12.78 3.24
C VAL A 101 0.65 12.55 4.26
N PRO A 102 0.60 11.47 5.05
CA PRO A 102 1.69 11.15 5.96
C PRO A 102 2.95 10.70 5.20
N CYS A 103 4.13 11.05 5.74
CA CYS A 103 5.41 10.62 5.20
C CYS A 103 6.23 9.91 6.28
N LEU A 104 6.53 8.64 6.07
CA LEU A 104 7.25 7.80 7.04
C LEU A 104 8.66 8.35 7.35
N PRO A 105 9.48 8.73 6.36
CA PRO A 105 10.74 9.42 6.62
C PRO A 105 10.61 10.74 7.40
N CYS A 106 9.57 11.56 7.16
CA CYS A 106 9.32 12.77 7.96
C CYS A 106 8.99 12.44 9.41
N LEU A 107 8.19 11.40 9.66
CA LEU A 107 7.94 10.90 11.02
C LEU A 107 9.21 10.42 11.72
N GLY A 108 10.14 9.80 10.98
CA GLY A 108 11.46 9.43 11.50
C GLY A 108 12.23 10.65 12.02
N VAL A 109 12.31 11.72 11.22
CA VAL A 109 12.95 12.98 11.62
C VAL A 109 12.25 13.60 12.83
N ALA A 110 10.91 13.65 12.84
CA ALA A 110 10.12 14.17 13.95
C ALA A 110 10.45 13.46 15.26
N VAL A 111 10.56 12.12 15.25
CA VAL A 111 10.96 11.33 16.42
C VAL A 111 12.37 11.69 16.88
N PHE A 112 13.35 11.84 15.98
CA PHE A 112 14.69 12.28 16.36
C PHE A 112 14.69 13.68 17.00
N MET A 113 13.91 14.63 16.49
CA MET A 113 13.76 15.96 17.09
C MET A 113 13.14 15.91 18.48
N ALA A 114 12.08 15.12 18.67
CA ALA A 114 11.44 14.93 19.97
C ALA A 114 12.38 14.25 20.98
N LEU A 115 13.11 13.22 20.57
CA LEU A 115 14.12 12.56 21.42
C LEU A 115 15.23 13.54 21.83
N LEU A 116 15.73 14.34 20.89
CA LEU A 116 16.74 15.36 21.15
C LEU A 116 16.24 16.38 22.18
N PHE A 117 15.01 16.88 21.99
CA PHE A 117 14.37 17.79 22.94
C PHE A 117 14.16 17.17 24.32
N THR A 118 13.65 15.93 24.42
CA THR A 118 13.41 15.28 25.72
C THR A 118 14.70 15.08 26.51
N VAL A 119 15.81 14.68 25.86
CA VAL A 119 17.11 14.51 26.51
C VAL A 119 17.66 15.84 27.00
N LEU A 120 17.60 16.89 26.17
CA LEU A 120 18.05 18.23 26.54
C LEU A 120 17.18 18.84 27.65
N HIS A 121 15.87 18.61 27.62
CA HIS A 121 14.91 19.10 28.60
C HIS A 121 15.07 18.40 29.96
N ARG A 122 15.19 17.07 29.98
CA ARG A 122 15.44 16.28 31.20
C ARG A 122 16.73 16.70 31.90
N ALA A 123 17.77 17.00 31.13
CA ALA A 123 19.05 17.44 31.65
C ALA A 123 19.01 18.84 32.31
N GLN A 124 17.98 19.65 32.03
CA GLN A 124 17.82 20.98 32.61
C GLN A 124 16.77 21.09 33.72
N TYR A 125 16.08 19.98 34.08
CA TYR A 125 15.00 19.82 35.09
C TYR A 125 14.57 21.11 35.81
N SER A 126 14.14 22.07 35.02
CA SER A 126 13.54 23.32 35.43
C SER A 126 12.09 23.14 35.04
N ARG A 127 11.19 23.38 35.99
CA ARG A 127 9.73 23.12 35.90
C ARG A 127 9.05 24.06 34.90
N ASN A 128 9.56 24.14 33.67
CA ASN A 128 9.11 25.05 32.64
C ASN A 128 7.92 24.42 31.90
N ARG A 129 6.71 24.70 32.39
CA ARG A 129 5.45 24.12 31.89
C ARG A 129 5.28 24.28 30.38
N THR A 130 5.76 25.38 29.80
CA THR A 130 5.68 25.67 28.36
C THR A 130 6.35 24.59 27.50
N MET A 131 7.50 24.09 27.94
CA MET A 131 8.25 23.05 27.22
C MET A 131 7.55 21.69 27.31
N SER A 132 6.87 21.43 28.43
CA SER A 132 6.02 20.24 28.57
C SER A 132 4.75 20.32 27.73
N ILE A 133 4.15 21.51 27.61
CA ILE A 133 2.97 21.73 26.76
C ILE A 133 3.33 21.52 25.29
N LEU A 134 4.49 22.02 24.85
CA LEU A 134 4.96 21.83 23.47
C LEU A 134 5.12 20.34 23.13
N MET A 135 5.72 19.56 24.02
CA MET A 135 5.85 18.11 23.84
C MET A 135 4.48 17.40 23.77
N LEU A 136 3.52 17.84 24.58
CA LEU A 136 2.15 17.30 24.54
C LEU A 136 1.44 17.66 23.22
N ALA A 137 1.56 18.91 22.77
CA ALA A 137 1.01 19.35 21.48
C ALA A 137 1.61 18.57 20.31
N TRP A 138 2.93 18.35 20.36
CA TRP A 138 3.63 17.51 19.39
C TRP A 138 3.12 16.07 19.38
N LEU A 139 2.94 15.45 20.55
CA LEU A 139 2.37 14.09 20.66
C LEU A 139 0.96 14.00 20.07
N ILE A 140 0.11 15.00 20.34
CA ILE A 140 -1.25 15.06 19.79
C ILE A 140 -1.20 15.16 18.26
N ALA A 141 -0.31 15.99 17.70
CA ALA A 141 -0.13 16.13 16.25
C ALA A 141 0.48 14.88 15.60
N LEU A 142 1.31 14.12 16.32
CA LEU A 142 1.92 12.89 15.82
C LEU A 142 0.91 11.75 15.63
N CYS A 143 -0.05 11.62 16.55
CA CYS A 143 -1.02 10.51 16.57
C CYS A 143 -1.73 10.24 15.24
N PRO A 144 -2.39 11.21 14.58
CA PRO A 144 -3.09 10.96 13.31
C PRO A 144 -2.13 10.56 12.20
N ASN A 145 -0.94 11.16 12.14
CA ASN A 145 0.08 10.84 11.14
C ASN A 145 0.62 9.41 11.32
N LEU A 146 0.87 9.00 12.57
CA LEU A 146 1.31 7.65 12.90
C LEU A 146 0.21 6.62 12.58
N PHE A 147 -1.05 6.94 12.91
CA PHE A 147 -2.19 6.07 12.58
C PHE A 147 -2.37 5.90 11.08
N ALA A 148 -2.34 6.98 10.31
CA ALA A 148 -2.44 6.92 8.86
C ALA A 148 -1.28 6.12 8.24
N THR A 149 -0.04 6.39 8.65
CA THR A 149 1.15 5.67 8.18
C THR A 149 1.09 4.18 8.50
N THR A 150 0.69 3.83 9.73
CA THR A 150 0.57 2.42 10.13
C THR A 150 -0.56 1.73 9.38
N SER A 151 -1.67 2.42 9.10
CA SER A 151 -2.74 1.87 8.27
C SER A 151 -2.29 1.59 6.84
N GLU A 152 -1.48 2.47 6.24
CA GLU A 152 -0.89 2.27 4.91
C GLU A 152 0.10 1.11 4.89
N LEU A 153 1.03 1.06 5.86
CA LEU A 153 2.03 0.00 5.96
C LEU A 153 1.40 -1.38 6.18
N MET A 154 0.33 -1.44 6.97
CA MET A 154 -0.38 -2.69 7.18
C MET A 154 -1.15 -3.10 5.92
N GLY A 155 -1.72 -2.15 5.17
CA GLY A 155 -2.46 -2.39 3.94
C GLY A 155 -3.77 -3.16 4.15
N THR A 156 -4.28 -3.82 3.11
CA THR A 156 -5.40 -4.76 3.19
C THR A 156 -4.92 -6.19 3.45
N TRP A 157 -5.64 -6.94 4.27
CA TRP A 157 -5.34 -8.34 4.55
C TRP A 157 -5.89 -9.25 3.44
N LYS A 158 -4.99 -9.80 2.63
CA LYS A 158 -5.34 -10.91 1.72
C LYS A 158 -5.30 -12.24 2.45
N ILE A 159 -6.19 -13.15 2.09
CA ILE A 159 -6.17 -14.54 2.58
C ILE A 159 -5.37 -15.45 1.64
N HIS A 160 -5.34 -15.14 0.35
CA HIS A 160 -4.66 -15.92 -0.68
C HIS A 160 -4.32 -15.05 -1.91
N GLY A 161 -3.25 -15.41 -2.63
CA GLY A 161 -2.81 -14.76 -3.86
C GLY A 161 -1.47 -13.99 -3.74
N PRO A 162 -0.92 -13.53 -4.88
CA PRO A 162 0.38 -12.85 -4.93
C PRO A 162 0.35 -11.48 -4.23
N GLU A 163 1.51 -10.95 -3.84
CA GLU A 163 1.63 -9.60 -3.22
C GLU A 163 1.23 -8.48 -4.19
N ARG A 164 1.51 -8.68 -5.48
CA ARG A 164 1.09 -7.80 -6.56
C ARG A 164 0.13 -8.57 -7.44
N ALA A 165 -1.15 -8.29 -7.26
CA ALA A 165 -2.24 -8.86 -8.03
C ALA A 165 -2.87 -7.76 -8.89
N ASP A 166 -3.07 -8.08 -10.18
CA ASP A 166 -3.77 -7.21 -11.12
C ASP A 166 -5.26 -7.16 -10.78
N ILE A 167 -5.80 -8.24 -10.23
CA ILE A 167 -7.19 -8.36 -9.81
C ILE A 167 -7.27 -8.61 -8.31
N ARG A 168 -7.99 -7.75 -7.59
CA ARG A 168 -8.27 -7.88 -6.17
C ARG A 168 -9.75 -8.14 -5.97
N VAL A 169 -10.09 -9.25 -5.33
CA VAL A 169 -11.48 -9.68 -5.12
C VAL A 169 -11.80 -9.59 -3.65
N PHE A 170 -12.72 -8.70 -3.29
CA PHE A 170 -13.28 -8.64 -1.94
C PHE A 170 -14.57 -9.44 -1.87
N PHE A 171 -14.66 -10.35 -0.90
CA PHE A 171 -15.74 -11.32 -0.83
C PHE A 171 -16.17 -11.64 0.62
N SER A 172 -17.42 -12.04 0.81
CA SER A 172 -17.90 -12.64 2.07
C SER A 172 -18.28 -14.12 1.85
N PRO A 173 -17.96 -15.02 2.80
CA PRO A 173 -18.41 -16.41 2.77
C PRO A 173 -19.94 -16.59 2.76
N SER A 174 -20.69 -15.71 3.43
CA SER A 174 -22.16 -15.78 3.50
C SER A 174 -22.88 -15.27 2.25
N CYS A 175 -22.18 -14.59 1.33
CA CYS A 175 -22.79 -14.04 0.13
C CYS A 175 -22.75 -15.06 -1.01
N PRO A 176 -23.89 -15.51 -1.56
CA PRO A 176 -23.92 -16.55 -2.59
C PRO A 176 -23.24 -16.10 -3.90
N VAL A 177 -23.38 -14.82 -4.26
CA VAL A 177 -22.72 -14.24 -5.43
C VAL A 177 -21.20 -14.22 -5.24
N CYS A 178 -20.73 -13.91 -4.03
CA CYS A 178 -19.31 -13.98 -3.67
C CYS A 178 -18.77 -15.40 -3.82
N VAL A 179 -19.51 -16.41 -3.33
CA VAL A 179 -19.11 -17.82 -3.44
C VAL A 179 -18.95 -18.23 -4.91
N MET A 180 -19.94 -17.93 -5.75
CA MET A 180 -19.86 -18.23 -7.18
C MET A 180 -18.67 -17.53 -7.86
N ALA A 181 -18.45 -16.25 -7.57
CA ALA A 181 -17.36 -15.47 -8.14
C ALA A 181 -15.99 -16.03 -7.75
N VAL A 182 -15.77 -16.33 -6.46
CA VAL A 182 -14.51 -16.89 -5.97
C VAL A 182 -14.27 -18.28 -6.57
N GLU A 183 -15.29 -19.14 -6.66
CA GLU A 183 -15.14 -20.47 -7.26
C GLU A 183 -14.84 -20.45 -8.76
N ALA A 184 -15.35 -19.46 -9.49
CA ALA A 184 -15.03 -19.27 -10.90
C ALA A 184 -13.60 -18.76 -11.09
N LEU A 185 -13.22 -17.73 -10.33
CA LEU A 185 -11.93 -17.04 -10.47
C LEU A 185 -10.75 -17.85 -9.92
N ALA A 186 -10.95 -18.61 -8.83
CA ALA A 186 -9.87 -19.40 -8.23
C ALA A 186 -9.45 -20.63 -9.06
N LYS A 187 -10.18 -20.95 -10.14
CA LYS A 187 -9.83 -22.05 -11.05
C LYS A 187 -8.82 -21.65 -12.12
N ASP A 188 -8.62 -20.36 -12.34
CA ASP A 188 -7.67 -19.86 -13.32
C ASP A 188 -6.32 -19.56 -12.64
N PRO A 189 -5.31 -20.43 -12.78
CA PRO A 189 -3.99 -20.21 -12.18
C PRO A 189 -3.17 -19.16 -12.92
N ALA A 190 -3.55 -18.77 -14.14
CA ALA A 190 -2.81 -17.81 -14.95
C ALA A 190 -3.11 -16.36 -14.56
N ALA A 191 -4.27 -16.11 -13.98
CA ALA A 191 -4.64 -14.80 -13.50
C ALA A 191 -3.99 -14.51 -12.13
N ALA A 192 -3.21 -13.42 -12.04
CA ALA A 192 -2.64 -12.94 -10.79
C ALA A 192 -3.73 -12.31 -9.90
N ILE A 193 -4.53 -13.15 -9.24
CA ILE A 193 -5.68 -12.76 -8.41
C ILE A 193 -5.35 -12.83 -6.93
N ALA A 194 -5.65 -11.77 -6.18
CA ALA A 194 -5.61 -11.76 -4.71
C ALA A 194 -7.02 -11.67 -4.11
N PHE A 195 -7.25 -12.50 -3.10
CA PHE A 195 -8.55 -12.63 -2.44
C PHE A 195 -8.52 -11.96 -1.06
N TYR A 196 -9.46 -11.06 -0.82
CA TYR A 196 -9.59 -10.23 0.38
C TYR A 196 -10.92 -10.50 1.08
N PRO A 197 -10.93 -11.25 2.19
CA PRO A 197 -12.17 -11.58 2.86
C PRO A 197 -12.76 -10.39 3.61
N VAL A 198 -14.09 -10.29 3.64
CA VAL A 198 -14.89 -9.32 4.39
C VAL A 198 -16.01 -10.07 5.09
N ALA A 199 -16.36 -9.66 6.31
CA ALA A 199 -17.51 -10.21 7.03
C ALA A 199 -18.74 -9.30 6.84
N GLU A 200 -19.83 -9.88 6.36
CA GLU A 200 -21.18 -9.29 6.44
C GLU A 200 -21.89 -9.74 7.71
N LYS A 201 -21.70 -11.01 8.10
CA LYS A 201 -22.32 -11.64 9.27
C LYS A 201 -21.29 -12.03 10.32
N GLU A 202 -21.72 -12.22 11.56
CA GLU A 202 -20.84 -12.72 12.62
C GLU A 202 -20.35 -14.16 12.36
N SER A 203 -21.18 -14.99 11.72
CA SER A 203 -20.83 -16.36 11.32
C SER A 203 -19.74 -16.41 10.23
N ASP A 204 -19.55 -15.32 9.47
CA ASP A 204 -18.43 -15.22 8.52
C ASP A 204 -17.09 -15.29 9.26
N ARG A 205 -16.99 -14.76 10.49
CA ARG A 205 -15.72 -14.79 11.23
C ARG A 205 -15.22 -16.21 11.48
N ALA A 206 -16.13 -17.12 11.85
CA ALA A 206 -15.80 -18.53 12.06
C ALA A 206 -15.36 -19.20 10.75
N SER A 207 -16.06 -18.87 9.65
CA SER A 207 -15.73 -19.31 8.29
C SER A 207 -14.34 -18.87 7.86
N LEU A 208 -14.03 -17.58 8.04
CA LEU A 208 -12.72 -17.00 7.71
C LEU A 208 -11.58 -17.60 8.56
N ALA A 209 -11.81 -17.81 9.86
CA ALA A 209 -10.84 -18.44 10.74
C ALA A 209 -10.54 -19.88 10.35
N ALA A 210 -11.58 -20.68 10.05
CA ALA A 210 -11.41 -22.06 9.60
C ALA A 210 -10.69 -22.17 8.25
N MET A 211 -10.93 -21.22 7.34
CA MET A 211 -10.19 -21.12 6.09
C MET A 211 -8.71 -20.79 6.31
N GLU A 212 -8.40 -19.79 7.15
CA GLU A 212 -7.03 -19.42 7.48
C GLU A 212 -6.27 -20.59 8.12
N GLU A 213 -6.90 -21.31 9.04
CA GLU A 213 -6.32 -22.51 9.65
C GLU A 213 -6.07 -23.62 8.62
N SER A 214 -7.01 -23.84 7.70
CA SER A 214 -6.87 -24.86 6.66
C SER A 214 -5.73 -24.53 5.68
N LEU A 215 -5.59 -23.25 5.33
CA LEU A 215 -4.49 -22.75 4.50
C LEU A 215 -3.14 -22.87 5.22
N ALA A 216 -3.09 -22.56 6.52
CA ALA A 216 -1.89 -22.74 7.34
C ALA A 216 -1.44 -24.21 7.40
N LYS A 217 -2.38 -25.16 7.32
CA LYS A 217 -2.12 -26.60 7.21
C LYS A 217 -1.68 -27.06 5.80
N GLY A 218 -1.53 -26.14 4.85
CA GLY A 218 -1.12 -26.45 3.47
C GLY A 218 -2.24 -26.93 2.56
N THR A 219 -3.50 -26.78 2.97
CA THR A 219 -4.66 -27.13 2.11
C THR A 219 -4.76 -26.13 0.96
N SER A 220 -5.17 -26.59 -0.23
CA SER A 220 -5.42 -25.69 -1.36
C SER A 220 -6.52 -24.68 -1.06
N PHE A 221 -6.42 -23.47 -1.64
CA PHE A 221 -7.36 -22.38 -1.38
C PHE A 221 -8.80 -22.76 -1.66
N LEU A 222 -9.09 -23.37 -2.81
CA LEU A 222 -10.46 -23.73 -3.18
C LEU A 222 -11.07 -24.77 -2.23
N VAL A 223 -10.28 -25.70 -1.71
CA VAL A 223 -10.74 -26.71 -0.73
C VAL A 223 -11.01 -26.05 0.63
N ALA A 224 -10.10 -25.19 1.08
CA ALA A 224 -10.31 -24.41 2.30
C ALA A 224 -11.57 -23.53 2.19
N PHE A 225 -11.74 -22.85 1.05
CA PHE A 225 -12.87 -21.98 0.76
C PHE A 225 -14.22 -22.72 0.81
N ARG A 226 -14.32 -23.86 0.11
CA ARG A 226 -15.55 -24.68 0.13
C ARG A 226 -15.87 -25.23 1.51
N ARG A 227 -14.85 -25.56 2.31
CA ARG A 227 -15.05 -26.05 3.68
C ARG A 227 -15.58 -24.93 4.59
N GLY A 228 -15.05 -23.72 4.45
CA GLY A 228 -15.48 -22.55 5.23
C GLY A 228 -16.88 -22.06 4.88
N THR A 229 -17.36 -22.29 3.65
CA THR A 229 -18.65 -21.75 3.16
C THR A 229 -19.82 -22.73 3.27
N ARG A 230 -19.57 -24.04 3.34
CA ARG A 230 -20.65 -25.06 3.34
C ARG A 230 -21.45 -25.17 4.63
N ASP A 231 -20.82 -25.00 5.79
CA ASP A 231 -21.49 -25.15 7.09
C ASP A 231 -20.91 -24.15 8.11
N PRO A 232 -21.28 -22.86 8.00
CA PRO A 232 -20.73 -21.80 8.84
C PRO A 232 -21.16 -21.92 10.31
N ASP A 233 -22.29 -22.57 10.59
CA ASP A 233 -22.84 -22.70 11.94
C ASP A 233 -22.21 -23.87 12.73
N ALA A 234 -21.65 -24.87 12.04
CA ALA A 234 -20.83 -25.91 12.65
C ALA A 234 -19.42 -25.44 13.02
N LEU A 235 -19.00 -24.24 12.58
CA LEU A 235 -17.66 -23.73 12.83
C LEU A 235 -17.56 -23.05 14.19
N THR A 236 -16.54 -23.45 14.95
CA THR A 236 -16.24 -22.80 16.23
C THR A 236 -15.67 -21.41 15.96
N SER A 237 -16.34 -20.38 16.45
CA SER A 237 -15.78 -19.03 16.42
C SER A 237 -14.49 -18.97 17.23
N PRO A 238 -13.43 -18.32 16.73
CA PRO A 238 -12.26 -18.06 17.55
C PRO A 238 -12.67 -17.24 18.79
N ALA A 239 -11.95 -17.42 19.90
CA ALA A 239 -12.20 -16.68 21.14
C ALA A 239 -10.89 -16.04 21.64
N GLY A 240 -11.01 -14.90 22.33
CA GLY A 240 -9.87 -14.18 22.90
C GLY A 240 -9.03 -13.44 21.85
N TRP A 241 -7.71 -13.46 22.01
CA TRP A 241 -6.76 -12.73 21.15
C TRP A 241 -6.85 -13.06 19.64
N PRO A 242 -6.99 -14.34 19.23
CA PRO A 242 -7.17 -14.68 17.82
C PRO A 242 -8.42 -14.05 17.19
N ASP A 243 -9.53 -13.96 17.93
CA ASP A 243 -10.76 -13.32 17.45
C ASP A 243 -10.57 -11.81 17.26
N LEU A 244 -9.92 -11.15 18.23
CA LEU A 244 -9.63 -9.72 18.11
C LEU A 244 -8.74 -9.42 16.90
N PHE A 245 -7.73 -10.26 16.65
CA PHE A 245 -6.85 -10.13 15.50
C PHE A 245 -7.61 -10.37 14.18
N MET A 246 -8.49 -11.37 14.14
CA MET A 246 -9.37 -11.63 12.99
C MET A 246 -10.30 -10.44 12.72
N ARG A 247 -10.95 -9.89 13.75
CA ARG A 247 -11.79 -8.69 13.63
C ARG A 247 -11.00 -7.51 13.09
N TRP A 248 -9.79 -7.31 13.57
CA TRP A 248 -8.91 -6.24 13.07
C TRP A 248 -8.58 -6.41 11.59
N LYS A 249 -8.20 -7.62 11.17
CA LYS A 249 -7.93 -7.95 9.77
C LYS A 249 -9.14 -7.67 8.86
N ILE A 250 -10.32 -8.15 9.26
CA ILE A 250 -11.56 -7.95 8.51
C ILE A 250 -11.95 -6.47 8.47
N PHE A 251 -11.83 -5.78 9.61
CA PHE A 251 -12.11 -4.35 9.71
C PHE A 251 -11.27 -3.54 8.73
N ARG A 252 -9.98 -3.85 8.59
CA ARG A 252 -9.09 -3.20 7.62
C ARG A 252 -9.57 -3.37 6.17
N ASN A 253 -9.99 -4.58 5.79
CA ASN A 253 -10.53 -4.83 4.45
C ASN A 253 -11.83 -4.05 4.20
N LYS A 254 -12.73 -4.02 5.19
CA LYS A 254 -14.01 -3.30 5.09
C LYS A 254 -13.82 -1.78 5.07
N ALA A 255 -12.92 -1.26 5.89
CA ALA A 255 -12.57 0.16 5.90
C ALA A 255 -11.98 0.61 4.56
N HIS A 256 -11.16 -0.23 3.92
CA HIS A 256 -10.61 0.06 2.60
C HIS A 256 -11.69 0.12 1.51
N LEU A 257 -12.64 -0.83 1.49
CA LEU A 257 -13.78 -0.78 0.57
C LEU A 257 -14.63 0.48 0.74
N HIS A 258 -14.94 0.82 1.99
CA HIS A 258 -15.72 2.01 2.31
C HIS A 258 -14.96 3.29 1.92
N ALA A 259 -13.64 3.34 2.08
CA ALA A 259 -12.81 4.47 1.62
C ALA A 259 -12.83 4.65 0.10
N MET A 260 -13.04 3.57 -0.66
CA MET A 260 -13.25 3.61 -2.11
C MET A 260 -14.70 3.90 -2.51
N GLY A 261 -15.62 4.07 -1.57
CA GLY A 261 -17.05 4.28 -1.82
C GLY A 261 -17.75 3.03 -2.36
N VAL A 262 -17.20 1.84 -2.12
CA VAL A 262 -17.79 0.56 -2.54
C VAL A 262 -18.46 -0.11 -1.34
N ASP A 263 -19.79 -0.08 -1.32
CA ASP A 263 -20.59 -0.67 -0.23
C ASP A 263 -21.17 -2.05 -0.58
N THR A 264 -21.04 -2.50 -1.83
CA THR A 264 -21.59 -3.77 -2.32
C THR A 264 -20.49 -4.79 -2.60
N ILE A 265 -20.70 -6.04 -2.18
CA ILE A 265 -19.80 -7.16 -2.46
C ILE A 265 -20.50 -8.22 -3.36
N PRO A 266 -19.75 -8.99 -4.17
CA PRO A 266 -18.29 -8.96 -4.33
C PRO A 266 -17.81 -7.69 -5.03
N ALA A 267 -16.69 -7.13 -4.56
CA ALA A 267 -16.03 -6.01 -5.22
C ALA A 267 -14.77 -6.53 -5.92
N ILE A 268 -14.71 -6.35 -7.24
CA ILE A 268 -13.57 -6.77 -8.06
C ILE A 268 -12.86 -5.52 -8.56
N LEU A 269 -11.64 -5.31 -8.09
CA LEU A 269 -10.81 -4.17 -8.47
C LEU A 269 -9.72 -4.66 -9.43
N THR A 270 -9.68 -4.08 -10.62
CA THR A 270 -8.64 -4.35 -11.62
C THR A 270 -7.67 -3.18 -11.67
N ASN A 271 -6.40 -3.42 -11.37
CA ASN A 271 -5.35 -2.42 -11.59
C ASN A 271 -5.03 -2.38 -13.09
N GLY A 272 -5.35 -1.27 -13.77
CA GLY A 272 -4.78 -0.98 -15.10
C GLY A 272 -5.71 -1.00 -16.32
N VAL A 273 -7.03 -1.14 -16.19
CA VAL A 273 -7.92 -0.94 -17.35
C VAL A 273 -8.54 0.45 -17.29
N SER A 274 -8.09 1.35 -18.18
CA SER A 274 -8.78 2.64 -18.39
C SER A 274 -10.25 2.37 -18.68
N GLY A 275 -11.17 3.10 -18.04
CA GLY A 275 -12.62 2.94 -18.25
C GLY A 275 -13.05 2.96 -19.74
N ASN A 276 -12.23 3.60 -20.59
CA ASN A 276 -12.39 3.61 -22.05
C ASN A 276 -12.22 2.21 -22.70
N LEU A 277 -11.33 1.36 -22.21
CA LEU A 277 -11.19 -0.02 -22.69
C LEU A 277 -12.34 -0.91 -22.19
N LEU A 278 -12.79 -0.69 -20.96
CA LEU A 278 -13.96 -1.40 -20.43
C LEU A 278 -15.21 -1.06 -21.23
N ASN A 279 -15.41 0.23 -21.55
CA ASN A 279 -16.49 0.71 -22.43
C ASN A 279 -16.35 0.20 -23.87
N ALA A 280 -15.13 0.07 -24.40
CA ALA A 280 -14.91 -0.53 -25.72
C ALA A 280 -15.23 -2.04 -25.76
N LEU A 281 -15.00 -2.76 -24.65
CA LEU A 281 -15.32 -4.18 -24.50
C LEU A 281 -16.81 -4.43 -24.20
N THR A 282 -17.53 -3.45 -23.64
CA THR A 282 -18.97 -3.53 -23.38
C THR A 282 -19.84 -2.83 -24.45
N ALA A 283 -19.23 -2.12 -25.40
CA ALA A 283 -19.97 -1.57 -26.52
C ALA A 283 -20.51 -2.71 -27.40
N PRO A 284 -21.83 -2.77 -27.66
CA PRO A 284 -22.38 -3.75 -28.58
C PRO A 284 -21.78 -3.51 -29.97
N SER A 285 -21.15 -4.54 -30.53
CA SER A 285 -20.58 -4.50 -31.88
C SER A 285 -21.66 -4.01 -32.87
N PRO A 286 -21.39 -3.00 -33.71
CA PRO A 286 -22.35 -2.57 -34.71
C PRO A 286 -22.61 -3.74 -35.65
N VAL A 287 -23.85 -4.24 -35.63
CA VAL A 287 -24.36 -5.21 -36.60
C VAL A 287 -24.06 -4.64 -38.00
N PRO A 288 -23.25 -5.31 -38.84
CA PRO A 288 -23.05 -4.85 -40.20
C PRO A 288 -24.40 -4.93 -40.91
N ALA A 289 -24.86 -3.78 -41.41
CA ALA A 289 -26.01 -3.70 -42.28
C ALA A 289 -25.82 -4.64 -43.48
N ALA A 290 -26.93 -5.23 -43.90
CA ALA A 290 -27.06 -6.29 -44.90
C ALA A 290 -26.14 -6.16 -46.13
N ILE A 291 -25.52 -7.29 -46.47
CA ILE A 291 -24.76 -7.54 -47.70
C ILE A 291 -25.68 -7.34 -48.92
N PRO A 292 -25.34 -6.50 -49.91
CA PRO A 292 -26.02 -6.50 -51.20
C PRO A 292 -25.66 -7.76 -51.99
N LYS A 293 -26.68 -8.37 -52.60
CA LYS A 293 -26.65 -9.61 -53.39
C LYS A 293 -25.55 -9.58 -54.50
N PRO A 294 -24.84 -10.68 -54.79
CA PRO A 294 -23.75 -10.69 -55.77
C PRO A 294 -24.28 -10.53 -57.20
N ALA A 295 -23.64 -9.66 -57.98
CA ALA A 295 -23.77 -9.62 -59.44
C ALA A 295 -22.55 -10.30 -60.09
N GLU A 296 -22.83 -11.06 -61.15
CA GLU A 296 -21.94 -11.86 -61.98
C GLU A 296 -20.66 -11.14 -62.42
N ARG A 297 -19.50 -11.83 -62.36
CA ARG A 297 -18.22 -11.40 -62.94
C ARG A 297 -18.16 -11.72 -64.44
N PRO A 298 -17.40 -10.93 -65.22
CA PRO A 298 -16.35 -11.55 -66.03
C PRO A 298 -14.96 -10.96 -65.79
N ALA A 299 -13.96 -11.80 -66.05
CA ALA A 299 -12.53 -11.61 -65.79
C ALA A 299 -11.81 -10.69 -66.78
N THR A 300 -10.77 -9.99 -66.34
CA THR A 300 -9.54 -9.71 -67.11
C THR A 300 -8.42 -9.09 -66.25
N ASP A 301 -7.27 -9.77 -66.27
CA ASP A 301 -5.86 -9.35 -66.35
C ASP A 301 -5.25 -8.20 -65.50
N ALA A 302 -4.08 -8.53 -64.92
CA ALA A 302 -3.16 -7.73 -64.10
C ALA A 302 -2.26 -6.78 -64.96
N PRO A 303 -1.18 -6.11 -64.48
CA PRO A 303 -0.65 -5.87 -63.11
C PRO A 303 -0.23 -4.40 -62.82
N GLY A 304 0.08 -4.04 -61.56
CA GLY A 304 0.91 -2.86 -61.27
C GLY A 304 0.84 -2.28 -59.84
N ALA A 305 1.99 -2.34 -59.14
CA ALA A 305 2.52 -1.50 -58.06
C ALA A 305 1.67 -1.28 -56.77
N GLU A 306 2.08 -1.83 -55.61
CA GLU A 306 3.10 -1.33 -54.65
C GLU A 306 2.50 -0.40 -53.57
N GLN A 307 2.46 -0.87 -52.30
CA GLN A 307 2.92 -0.16 -51.07
C GLN A 307 2.34 -0.75 -49.76
N LEU A 308 3.18 -1.56 -49.07
CA LEU A 308 3.70 -1.35 -47.69
C LEU A 308 2.76 -0.68 -46.65
N LEU A 309 2.38 -1.30 -45.52
CA LEU A 309 3.17 -1.77 -44.37
C LEU A 309 2.29 -2.62 -43.40
N PRO A 310 2.89 -3.35 -42.43
CA PRO A 310 2.36 -4.58 -41.85
C PRO A 310 1.74 -4.41 -40.45
N GLY A 311 0.85 -5.35 -40.10
CA GLY A 311 0.62 -5.75 -38.71
C GLY A 311 -0.84 -5.79 -38.29
N LEU A 312 -1.25 -6.97 -37.79
CA LEU A 312 -2.47 -7.27 -37.02
C LEU A 312 -3.72 -7.68 -37.83
N ASP A 313 -3.57 -8.71 -38.67
CA ASP A 313 -4.65 -9.69 -38.87
C ASP A 313 -4.50 -10.74 -37.76
N ALA A 314 -5.24 -10.58 -36.66
CA ALA A 314 -6.57 -11.15 -36.50
C ALA A 314 -6.50 -12.69 -36.44
N PHE A 315 -6.38 -13.18 -35.19
CA PHE A 315 -6.93 -14.46 -34.79
C PHE A 315 -8.38 -14.55 -35.31
N SER A 316 -8.54 -15.29 -36.40
CA SER A 316 -9.83 -15.59 -36.99
C SER A 316 -10.14 -17.07 -36.73
N GLY A 317 -11.30 -17.32 -36.13
CA GLY A 317 -12.07 -18.54 -36.36
C GLY A 317 -11.85 -19.69 -35.38
N CYS A 318 -12.59 -19.68 -34.27
CA CYS A 318 -13.22 -20.93 -33.81
C CYS A 318 -14.44 -21.20 -34.71
N GLY A 319 -14.45 -22.33 -35.42
CA GLY A 319 -15.58 -22.68 -36.29
C GLY A 319 -15.42 -24.00 -37.04
N GLN A 320 -15.46 -25.11 -36.31
CA GLN A 320 -15.98 -26.44 -36.69
C GLN A 320 -15.54 -27.08 -38.03
N SER A 321 -14.81 -28.20 -37.92
CA SER A 321 -15.23 -29.50 -38.50
C SER A 321 -14.32 -30.63 -38.01
N ALA A 322 -14.90 -31.82 -37.89
CA ALA A 322 -14.37 -33.03 -37.25
C ALA A 322 -13.01 -33.52 -37.79
N PRO A 323 -12.22 -34.27 -37.01
CA PRO A 323 -11.04 -34.97 -37.54
C PRO A 323 -11.41 -36.40 -37.93
N GLU A 324 -11.16 -36.78 -39.20
CA GLU A 324 -10.49 -38.02 -39.62
C GLU A 324 -10.66 -38.24 -41.14
N PRO A 325 -9.75 -38.94 -41.85
CA PRO A 325 -8.43 -39.46 -41.44
C PRO A 325 -7.30 -39.01 -42.39
N CYS A 326 -6.04 -39.06 -41.93
CA CYS A 326 -4.87 -39.06 -42.80
C CYS A 326 -4.27 -40.46 -42.76
N ASP A 327 -4.22 -41.10 -43.93
CA ASP A 327 -3.60 -42.39 -44.18
C ASP A 327 -2.13 -42.43 -43.70
N GLU A 328 -1.78 -43.42 -42.88
CA GLU A 328 -0.40 -43.87 -42.70
C GLU A 328 -0.18 -45.16 -43.49
N PRO A 329 0.95 -45.31 -44.19
CA PRO A 329 1.22 -46.49 -44.99
C PRO A 329 1.60 -47.69 -44.12
N GLU A 330 0.98 -48.81 -44.48
CA GLU A 330 1.23 -50.17 -44.01
C GLU A 330 2.72 -50.55 -44.13
N ALA A 331 3.39 -50.72 -42.98
CA ALA A 331 4.61 -51.49 -42.88
C ALA A 331 4.26 -52.86 -42.28
N ARG A 332 4.21 -53.88 -43.13
CA ARG A 332 4.19 -55.30 -42.75
C ARG A 332 5.57 -55.89 -43.09
N PRO A 333 6.13 -56.80 -42.27
CA PRO A 333 7.30 -57.57 -42.67
C PRO A 333 7.06 -58.43 -43.92
#